data_AF-A0A8T3QZ13-F1
#
_entry.id   AF-A0A8T3QZ13-F1
#
_cell.length_a   1.000
_cell.length_b   1.000
_cell.length_c   1.000
_cell.angle_alpha   90.00
_cell.angle_beta   90.00
_cell.angle_gamma   90.00
#
_symmetry.space_group_name_H-M   'P 1'
#
loop_
_entity.id
_entity.type
_entity.pdbx_description
1 polymer ?
#
loop_
_entity_poly.entity_id
_entity_poly.type
_entity_poly.pdbx_seq_one_letter_code
_entity_poly.pdbx_strand_id
1 'polypeptide(L)'
;MTMDYEPEEEQRDELVEVVAREIQMRGLTSSAVHFLEASRPYRALGANAMLFFDPVLRGVFGGDLASASEILADEAGIELLIARLEELDEEMAWDA
;
A
#
# COMPACT_ATOMS: atom_id res chain seq x y z
N MET A 1 11.28 -22.19 -22.22
CA MET A 1 10.25 -21.28 -21.71
C MET A 1 10.82 -20.69 -20.45
N THR A 2 11.65 -19.66 -20.60
CA THR A 2 12.28 -18.95 -19.49
C THR A 2 11.21 -18.03 -18.93
N MET A 3 10.77 -18.31 -17.71
CA MET A 3 9.92 -17.40 -16.95
C MET A 3 10.87 -16.30 -16.45
N ASP A 4 10.92 -15.18 -17.19
CA ASP A 4 11.50 -13.94 -16.71
C ASP A 4 10.56 -13.39 -15.62
N TYR A 5 10.68 -13.93 -14.41
CA TYR A 5 10.03 -13.36 -13.23
C TYR A 5 10.94 -12.22 -12.79
N GLU A 6 10.53 -11.00 -13.10
CA GLU A 6 11.33 -9.79 -12.94
C GLU A 6 11.50 -9.49 -11.43
N PRO A 7 12.75 -9.35 -10.94
CA PRO A 7 13.03 -9.12 -9.51
C PRO A 7 12.36 -7.87 -8.91
N GLU A 8 11.86 -6.97 -9.77
CA GLU A 8 11.09 -5.78 -9.37
C GLU A 8 9.69 -6.13 -8.85
N GLU A 9 9.06 -7.20 -9.35
CA GLU A 9 7.72 -7.62 -8.89
C GLU A 9 7.79 -8.28 -7.51
N GLU A 10 8.75 -9.17 -7.29
CA GLU A 10 8.99 -9.78 -5.97
C GLU A 10 9.31 -8.73 -4.92
N GLN A 11 10.15 -7.75 -5.26
CA GLN A 11 10.48 -6.64 -4.37
C GLN A 11 9.23 -5.84 -4.00
N ARG A 12 8.35 -5.54 -4.97
CA ARG A 12 7.10 -4.83 -4.74
C ARG A 12 6.15 -5.62 -3.84
N ASP A 13 6.00 -6.91 -4.05
CA ASP A 13 5.13 -7.77 -3.24
C ASP A 13 5.61 -7.85 -1.79
N GLU A 14 6.93 -7.94 -1.57
CA GLU A 14 7.52 -7.87 -0.23
C GLU A 14 7.24 -6.53 0.47
N LEU A 15 7.38 -5.42 -0.26
CA LEU A 15 7.09 -4.09 0.26
C LEU A 15 5.60 -3.94 0.63
N VAL A 16 4.70 -4.44 -0.23
CA VAL A 16 3.26 -4.46 0.03
C VAL A 16 2.95 -5.21 1.32
N GLU A 17 3.53 -6.40 1.53
CA GLU A 17 3.31 -7.18 2.76
C GLU A 17 3.79 -6.42 4.00
N VAL A 18 5.00 -5.84 3.96
CA VAL A 18 5.55 -5.07 5.08
C VAL A 18 4.64 -3.89 5.44
N VAL A 19 4.22 -3.11 4.45
CA VAL A 19 3.36 -1.95 4.68
C VAL A 19 1.98 -2.39 5.17
N ALA A 20 1.37 -3.41 4.57
CA ALA A 20 0.06 -3.92 4.99
C ALA A 20 0.07 -4.38 6.46
N ARG A 21 1.12 -5.10 6.89
CA ARG A 21 1.29 -5.53 8.28
C ARG A 21 1.45 -4.39 9.25
N GLU A 22 2.23 -3.36 8.91
CA GLU A 22 2.37 -2.16 9.75
C GLU A 22 1.03 -1.44 9.94
N ILE A 23 0.22 -1.36 8.89
CA ILE A 23 -1.13 -0.77 8.94
C ILE A 23 -2.05 -1.60 9.83
N GLN A 24 -2.04 -2.92 9.66
CA GLN A 24 -2.82 -3.87 10.45
C GLN A 24 -2.46 -3.77 11.94
N MET A 25 -1.17 -3.79 12.29
CA MET A 25 -0.70 -3.70 13.68
C MET A 25 -1.15 -2.41 14.38
N ARG A 26 -1.40 -1.34 13.62
CA ARG A 26 -1.89 -0.06 14.15
C ARG A 26 -3.42 0.02 14.23
N GLY A 27 -4.14 -1.01 13.77
CA GLY A 27 -5.60 -1.02 13.70
C GLY A 27 -6.17 -0.04 12.69
N LEU A 28 -5.41 0.25 11.62
CA LEU A 28 -5.75 1.28 10.62
C LEU A 28 -6.22 0.70 9.28
N THR A 29 -6.40 -0.62 9.16
CA THR A 29 -6.71 -1.34 7.92
C THR A 29 -7.86 -0.71 7.13
N SER A 30 -9.06 -0.68 7.70
CA SER A 30 -10.25 -0.09 7.06
C SER A 30 -10.06 1.39 6.70
N SER A 31 -9.41 2.18 7.57
CA SER A 31 -9.15 3.60 7.29
C SER A 31 -8.18 3.79 6.13
N ALA A 32 -7.15 2.94 6.03
CA ALA A 32 -6.18 2.95 4.94
C ALA A 32 -6.84 2.57 3.61
N VAL A 33 -7.65 1.50 3.58
CA VAL A 33 -8.42 1.11 2.37
C VAL A 33 -9.27 2.28 1.89
N HIS A 34 -10.06 2.89 2.76
CA HIS A 34 -10.90 4.04 2.40
C HIS A 34 -10.09 5.24 1.88
N PHE A 35 -8.93 5.52 2.47
CA PHE A 35 -8.04 6.59 2.01
C PHE A 35 -7.48 6.30 0.60
N LEU A 36 -6.98 5.09 0.37
CA LEU A 36 -6.41 4.66 -0.91
C LEU A 36 -7.48 4.63 -2.01
N GLU A 37 -8.68 4.19 -1.70
CA GLU A 37 -9.86 4.26 -2.59
C GLU A 37 -10.23 5.71 -2.93
N ALA A 38 -10.30 6.59 -1.93
CA ALA A 38 -10.59 8.01 -2.13
C ALA A 38 -9.50 8.73 -2.96
N SER A 39 -8.28 8.18 -3.00
CA SER A 39 -7.17 8.72 -3.78
C SER A 39 -7.24 8.42 -5.28
N ARG A 40 -8.13 7.52 -5.74
CA ARG A 40 -8.30 7.12 -7.15
C ARG A 40 -8.25 8.29 -8.16
N PRO A 41 -8.94 9.43 -7.95
CA PRO A 41 -8.92 10.56 -8.89
C PRO A 41 -7.52 11.16 -9.12
N TYR A 42 -6.58 10.95 -8.21
CA TYR A 42 -5.24 11.52 -8.24
C TYR A 42 -4.17 10.55 -8.77
N ARG A 43 -4.51 9.28 -9.01
CA ARG A 43 -3.53 8.25 -9.45
C ARG A 43 -2.86 8.58 -10.78
N ALA A 44 -3.55 9.29 -11.67
CA ALA A 44 -2.99 9.77 -12.94
C ALA A 44 -1.81 10.74 -12.77
N LEU A 45 -1.61 11.30 -11.57
CA LEU A 45 -0.47 12.17 -11.24
C LEU A 45 0.78 11.36 -10.84
N GLY A 46 0.64 10.05 -10.62
CA GLY A 46 1.71 9.12 -10.25
C GLY A 46 2.49 9.57 -9.03
N ALA A 47 3.81 9.38 -9.05
CA ALA A 47 4.74 9.75 -7.99
C ALA A 47 4.63 11.22 -7.53
N ASN A 48 4.19 12.15 -8.38
CA ASN A 48 4.03 13.56 -7.97
C ASN A 48 2.85 13.78 -7.02
N ALA A 49 1.80 12.95 -7.07
CA ALA A 49 0.73 12.99 -6.06
C ALA A 49 1.24 12.56 -4.68
N MET A 50 2.20 11.64 -4.62
CA MET A 50 2.73 11.18 -3.34
C MET A 50 3.46 12.27 -2.56
N LEU A 51 4.13 13.19 -3.24
CA LEU A 51 4.72 14.36 -2.60
C LEU A 51 3.67 15.27 -1.94
N PHE A 52 2.44 15.29 -2.45
CA PHE A 52 1.34 16.05 -1.86
C PHE A 52 0.78 15.36 -0.61
N PHE A 53 0.69 14.02 -0.62
CA PHE A 53 0.16 13.24 0.50
C PHE A 53 1.21 12.90 1.57
N ASP A 54 2.50 13.07 1.27
CA ASP A 54 3.64 12.78 2.14
C ASP A 54 3.46 13.21 3.62
N PRO A 55 2.98 14.42 3.97
CA PRO A 55 2.76 14.81 5.36
C PRO A 55 1.74 13.95 6.10
N VAL A 56 0.66 13.55 5.42
CA VAL A 56 -0.39 12.68 5.97
C VAL A 56 0.14 11.26 6.10
N LEU A 57 0.81 10.77 5.05
CA LEU A 57 1.42 9.44 5.03
C LEU A 57 2.46 9.28 6.15
N ARG A 58 3.30 10.29 6.41
CA ARG A 58 4.26 10.29 7.53
C ARG A 58 3.57 10.19 8.88
N GLY A 59 2.49 10.93 9.08
CA GLY A 59 1.74 10.93 10.34
C GLY A 59 1.03 9.60 10.61
N VAL A 60 0.59 8.90 9.55
CA VAL A 60 -0.15 7.65 9.63
C VAL A 60 0.79 6.43 9.65
N PHE A 61 1.81 6.41 8.79
CA PHE A 61 2.67 5.25 8.52
C PHE A 61 4.05 5.31 9.20
N GLY A 62 4.42 6.42 9.87
CA GLY A 62 5.52 6.42 10.85
C GLY A 62 6.94 6.62 10.29
N GLY A 63 7.07 7.19 9.09
CA GLY A 63 8.34 7.81 8.65
C GLY A 63 9.35 6.90 7.97
N ASP A 64 9.16 5.57 7.88
CA ASP A 64 9.93 4.74 6.94
C ASP A 64 9.27 4.81 5.56
N LEU A 65 9.48 5.97 4.92
CA LEU A 65 8.71 6.43 3.79
C LEU A 65 9.09 5.75 2.47
N ALA A 66 10.27 5.13 2.41
CA ALA A 66 10.82 4.61 1.17
C ALA A 66 9.90 3.55 0.56
N SER A 67 9.52 2.56 1.37
CA SER A 67 8.63 1.47 1.00
C SER A 67 7.22 1.95 0.60
N ALA A 68 6.62 2.84 1.40
CA ALA A 68 5.29 3.36 1.09
C ALA A 68 5.29 4.28 -0.13
N SER A 69 6.32 5.11 -0.32
CA SER A 69 6.41 5.98 -1.49
C SER A 69 6.61 5.20 -2.77
N GLU A 70 7.34 4.09 -2.71
CA GLU A 70 7.55 3.19 -3.84
C GLU A 70 6.26 2.48 -4.25
N ILE A 71 5.53 1.90 -3.29
CA ILE A 71 4.22 1.26 -3.56
C ILE A 71 3.21 2.27 -4.12
N LEU A 72 3.22 3.49 -3.62
CA LEU A 72 2.24 4.51 -4.02
C LEU A 72 2.69 5.32 -5.25
N ALA A 73 3.86 5.05 -5.83
CA ALA A 73 4.38 5.76 -6.99
C ALA A 73 3.61 5.44 -8.28
N ASP A 74 3.01 4.26 -8.34
CA ASP A 74 2.21 3.79 -9.47
C ASP A 74 0.89 3.15 -9.01
N GLU A 75 -0.02 2.97 -9.96
CA GLU A 75 -1.35 2.43 -9.70
C GLU A 75 -1.33 0.95 -9.30
N ALA A 76 -0.39 0.16 -9.83
CA ALA A 76 -0.33 -1.27 -9.56
C ALA A 76 0.03 -1.54 -8.09
N GLY A 77 1.02 -0.82 -7.56
CA GLY A 77 1.38 -0.92 -6.14
C GLY A 77 0.23 -0.51 -5.21
N ILE A 78 -0.51 0.55 -5.56
CA ILE A 78 -1.69 0.99 -4.79
C ILE A 78 -2.77 -0.11 -4.76
N GLU A 79 -3.07 -0.73 -5.90
CA GLU A 79 -4.10 -1.80 -5.96
C GLU A 79 -3.65 -3.06 -5.22
N LEU A 80 -2.38 -3.44 -5.31
CA LEU A 80 -1.84 -4.57 -4.55
C LEU A 80 -1.94 -4.33 -3.03
N LEU A 81 -1.66 -3.10 -2.59
CA LEU A 81 -1.80 -2.73 -1.18
C LEU A 81 -3.26 -2.75 -0.71
N ILE A 82 -4.20 -2.26 -1.52
CA ILE A 82 -5.64 -2.33 -1.20
C ILE A 82 -6.06 -3.79 -1.04
N ALA A 83 -5.76 -4.62 -2.04
CA ALA A 83 -6.15 -6.04 -2.02
C ALA A 83 -5.60 -6.76 -0.79
N ARG A 84 -4.33 -6.53 -0.44
CA ARG A 84 -3.75 -7.13 0.78
C ARG A 84 -4.38 -6.63 2.07
N LEU A 85 -4.70 -5.34 2.17
CA LEU A 85 -5.39 -4.83 3.35
C LEU A 85 -6.80 -5.42 3.50
N GLU A 86 -7.53 -5.63 2.40
CA GLU A 86 -8.84 -6.28 2.41
C GLU A 86 -8.74 -7.74 2.85
N GLU A 87 -7.76 -8.50 2.34
CA GLU A 87 -7.50 -9.88 2.78
C GLU A 87 -7.21 -9.96 4.29
N LEU A 88 -6.37 -9.06 4.80
CA LEU A 88 -6.04 -9.00 6.23
C LEU A 88 -7.24 -8.63 7.11
N ASP A 89 -8.14 -7.76 6.62
CA ASP A 89 -9.37 -7.39 7.34
C ASP A 89 -10.37 -8.55 7.36
N GLU A 90 -10.49 -9.28 6.25
CA GLU A 90 -11.28 -10.51 6.18
C GLU A 90 -10.74 -11.56 7.15
N GLU A 91 -9.45 -11.88 7.11
CA GLU A 91 -8.80 -12.83 8.04
C GLU A 91 -9.13 -12.51 9.51
N MET A 92 -9.00 -11.23 9.90
CA MET A 92 -9.35 -10.78 11.25
C MET A 92 -10.83 -10.94 11.60
N ALA A 93 -11.73 -10.73 10.64
CA ALA A 93 -13.17 -10.90 10.84
C ALA A 93 -13.56 -12.38 11.00
N TRP A 94 -12.85 -13.31 10.38
CA TRP A 94 -13.07 -14.75 10.53
C TRP A 94 -12.47 -15.34 11.82
N ASP A 95 -11.45 -14.69 12.39
CA ASP A 95 -10.78 -15.10 13.64
C ASP A 95 -11.46 -14.60 14.93
N ALA A 96 -12.46 -13.72 14.83
CA ALA A 96 -13.16 -13.07 15.95
C ALA A 96 -14.48 -13.77 16.36
#